data_AF-A0A974SB63-F1
#
_entry.id   AF-A0A974SB63-F1
#
_cell.length_a   1.000
_cell.length_b   1.000
_cell.length_c   1.000
_cell.angle_alpha   90.00
_cell.angle_beta   90.00
_cell.angle_gamma   90.00
#
_symmetry.space_group_name_H-M   'P 1'
#
loop_
_entity.id
_entity.type
_entity.pdbx_description
1 polymer ?
#
loop_
_entity_poly.entity_id
_entity_poly.type
_entity_poly.pdbx_seq_one_letter_code
_entity_poly.pdbx_strand_id
1 'polypeptide(L)' 'MYPHAVQKKKIVDQYNKSSAYISCFSPLESKPLGGSFPLRIKNVGVVGSVTVASYSGITDHDFTVEGLRQFIRFYED' A
#
# COMPACT_ATOMS: atom_id res chain seq x y z
N MET A 1 -15.81 3.52 9.48
CA MET A 1 -14.68 3.91 8.58
C MET A 1 -13.42 3.28 9.15
N TYR A 2 -12.71 2.42 8.42
CA TYR A 2 -11.53 1.71 8.94
C TYR A 2 -10.34 2.67 9.14
N PRO A 3 -9.97 3.05 10.38
CA PRO A 3 -8.95 4.09 10.63
C PRO A 3 -7.58 3.72 10.05
N HIS A 4 -7.28 2.41 10.00
CA HIS A 4 -6.03 1.89 9.44
C HIS A 4 -5.87 2.15 7.94
N ALA A 5 -6.96 2.17 7.16
CA ALA A 5 -6.86 2.47 5.72
C ALA A 5 -6.39 3.91 5.47
N VAL A 6 -6.96 4.86 6.22
CA VAL A 6 -6.62 6.29 6.09
C VAL A 6 -5.17 6.53 6.52
N GLN A 7 -4.74 5.91 7.61
CA GLN A 7 -3.36 6.05 8.09
C GLN A 7 -2.34 5.48 7.10
N LYS A 8 -2.60 4.26 6.57
CA LYS A 8 -1.73 3.65 5.57
C LYS A 8 -1.62 4.52 4.32
N LYS A 9 -2.76 5.03 3.82
CA LYS A 9 -2.81 5.94 2.67
C LYS A 9 -1.98 7.21 2.89
N LYS A 10 -2.14 7.88 4.04
CA LYS A 10 -1.37 9.11 4.37
C LYS A 10 0.14 8.88 4.27
N ILE A 11 0.61 7.73 4.75
CA ILE A 11 2.04 7.38 4.72
C ILE A 11 2.51 7.12 3.29
N VAL A 12 1.71 6.41 2.48
CA VAL A 12 2.05 6.18 1.07
C VAL A 12 2.07 7.50 0.29
N ASP A 13 1.08 8.37 0.49
CA ASP A 13 0.99 9.69 -0.15
C ASP A 13 2.20 10.58 0.22
N GLN A 14 2.66 10.50 1.48
CA GLN A 14 3.79 11.30 1.96
C GLN A 14 5.14 10.81 1.42
N TYR A 15 5.37 9.49 1.41
CA TYR A 15 6.69 8.93 1.14
C TYR A 15 6.83 8.30 -0.26
N ASN A 16 5.74 8.11 -0.99
CA ASN A 16 5.71 7.39 -2.26
C ASN A 16 6.36 6.00 -2.18
N LYS A 17 6.24 5.34 -1.02
CA LYS A 17 6.72 3.98 -0.72
C LYS A 17 5.58 3.19 -0.09
N SER A 18 5.62 1.86 -0.19
CA SER A 18 4.58 1.03 0.44
C SER A 18 4.58 1.21 1.95
N SER A 19 3.41 1.07 2.58
CA SER A 19 3.27 1.21 4.03
C SER A 19 4.13 0.18 4.78
N ALA A 20 4.26 -1.04 4.25
CA ALA A 20 5.13 -2.09 4.77
C ALA A 20 6.61 -1.68 4.74
N TYR A 21 7.06 -1.03 3.66
CA TYR A 21 8.44 -0.55 3.56
C TYR A 21 8.74 0.50 4.65
N ILE A 22 7.85 1.48 4.83
CA ILE A 22 8.01 2.51 5.87
C ILE A 22 7.93 1.93 7.27
N SER A 23 7.12 0.88 7.48
CA SER A 23 7.00 0.18 8.76
C SER A 23 8.33 -0.33 9.32
N CYS A 24 9.23 -0.76 8.43
CA CYS A 24 10.55 -1.27 8.81
C CYS A 24 11.47 -0.17 9.38
N PHE A 25 11.27 1.09 8.98
CA PHE A 25 12.13 2.23 9.34
C PHE A 25 11.46 3.22 10.30
N SER A 26 10.18 3.03 10.62
CA SER A 26 9.41 3.97 11.42
C SER A 26 9.58 3.70 12.91
N PRO A 27 10.09 4.67 13.69
CA PRO A 27 10.12 4.58 15.15
C PRO A 27 8.76 4.95 15.79
N LEU A 28 7.72 5.24 14.98
CA LEU A 28 6.42 5.68 15.47
C LEU A 28 5.73 4.58 16.30
N GLU A 29 5.09 4.98 17.40
CA GLU A 29 4.25 4.08 18.24
C GLU A 29 3.13 3.42 17.42
N SER A 30 2.54 4.16 16.47
CA SER A 30 1.61 3.61 15.50
C SER A 30 2.36 3.18 14.23
N LYS A 31 2.83 1.94 14.19
CA LYS A 31 3.48 1.41 12.98
C LYS A 31 2.48 1.33 11.82
N PRO A 32 2.81 1.86 10.63
CA PRO A 32 2.02 1.55 9.44
C PRO A 32 2.03 0.04 9.20
N LEU A 33 0.85 -0.56 9.22
CA LEU A 33 0.67 -1.95 8.81
C LEU A 33 0.75 -2.07 7.28
N GLY A 34 1.12 -3.23 6.76
CA GLY A 34 1.20 -3.50 5.32
C GLY A 34 -0.15 -3.36 4.59
N GLY A 35 -0.13 -3.37 3.26
CA GLY A 35 -1.35 -3.31 2.44
C GLY A 35 -1.67 -1.97 1.78
N SER A 36 -0.75 -1.01 1.75
CA SER A 36 -0.91 0.19 0.92
C SER A 36 0.30 0.41 0.03
N PHE A 37 0.05 0.71 -1.24
CA PHE A 37 1.05 0.80 -2.29
C PHE A 37 0.80 1.99 -3.21
N PRO A 38 1.85 2.74 -3.60
CA PRO A 38 1.73 3.79 -4.60
C PRO A 38 1.54 3.15 -5.99
N LEU A 39 0.63 3.71 -6.79
CA LEU A 39 0.44 3.35 -8.19
C LEU A 39 1.35 4.24 -9.04
N ARG A 40 2.34 3.61 -9.68
CA ARG A 40 3.35 4.29 -10.50
C ARG A 40 3.12 3.98 -11.97
N ILE A 41 2.97 5.04 -12.77
CA ILE A 41 2.93 4.94 -14.23
C ILE A 41 4.27 5.40 -14.79
N LYS A 42 4.84 4.60 -15.69
CA LYS A 42 6.12 4.90 -16.37
C LYS A 42 6.01 6.26 -17.08
N ASN A 43 7.01 7.11 -16.90
CA ASN A 43 7.09 8.47 -17.46
C ASN A 43 6.02 9.48 -16.97
N VAL A 44 5.14 9.10 -16.03
CA VAL A 44 4.13 10.01 -15.45
C VAL A 44 4.41 10.25 -13.96
N GLY A 45 4.79 9.21 -13.22
CA GLY A 45 5.04 9.28 -11.78
C GLY A 45 3.96 8.57 -10.96
N VAL A 46 3.76 9.01 -9.71
CA VAL A 46 2.74 8.45 -8.81
C VAL A 46 1.40 9.11 -9.10
N VAL A 47 0.38 8.32 -9.47
CA VAL A 47 -0.96 8.83 -9.82
C VAL A 47 -2.01 8.55 -8.76
N GLY A 48 -1.65 7.78 -7.73
CA GLY A 48 -2.53 7.43 -6.64
C GLY A 48 -1.96 6.30 -5.79
N SER A 49 -2.82 5.67 -5.01
CA SER A 49 -2.48 4.54 -4.14
C SER A 49 -3.61 3.54 -4.09
N VAL A 50 -3.27 2.24 -4.00
CA VAL A 50 -4.21 1.20 -3.59
C VAL A 50 -4.00 0.92 -2.11
N THR A 51 -5.09 0.72 -1.36
CA THR A 51 -5.02 0.44 0.08
C THR A 51 -6.04 -0.62 0.47
N VAL A 52 -5.56 -1.65 1.17
CA VAL A 52 -6.32 -2.68 1.84
C VAL A 52 -6.06 -2.56 3.33
N ALA A 53 -7.13 -2.64 4.12
CA ALA A 53 -7.03 -2.62 5.57
C ALA A 53 -8.03 -3.58 6.21
N SER A 54 -7.47 -4.58 6.89
CA SER A 54 -8.14 -5.49 7.80
C SER A 54 -7.47 -5.38 9.18
N TYR A 55 -7.56 -6.44 9.99
CA TYR A 55 -6.93 -6.53 11.30
C TYR A 55 -5.43 -6.92 11.23
N SER A 56 -4.98 -7.52 10.12
CA SER A 56 -3.63 -8.10 9.99
C SER A 56 -2.83 -7.42 8.88
N GLY A 57 -1.74 -6.75 9.26
CA GLY A 57 -0.90 -6.02 8.30
C GLY A 57 -0.17 -6.89 7.26
N ILE A 58 0.18 -8.13 7.63
CA ILE A 58 0.81 -9.09 6.70
C ILE A 58 -0.24 -9.58 5.69
N THR A 59 -1.43 -9.95 6.17
CA THR A 59 -2.54 -10.39 5.31
C THR A 59 -2.97 -9.29 4.35
N ASP A 60 -3.03 -8.04 4.82
CA ASP A 60 -3.33 -6.89 3.96
C ASP A 60 -2.26 -6.68 2.89
N HIS A 61 -0.99 -6.85 3.24
CA HIS A 61 0.12 -6.77 2.28
C HIS A 61 -0.03 -7.84 1.21
N ASP A 62 -0.14 -9.10 1.62
CA ASP A 62 -0.20 -10.25 0.71
C ASP A 62 -1.41 -10.14 -0.23
N PHE A 63 -2.57 -9.79 0.32
CA PHE A 63 -3.79 -9.61 -0.46
C PHE A 63 -3.64 -8.49 -1.49
N THR A 64 -3.01 -7.37 -1.12
CA THR A 64 -2.80 -6.26 -2.06
C THR A 64 -1.81 -6.62 -3.16
N VAL A 65 -0.71 -7.30 -2.81
CA VAL A 65 0.30 -7.75 -3.79
C VAL A 65 -0.32 -8.72 -4.79
N GLU A 66 -1.09 -9.70 -4.31
CA GLU A 66 -1.73 -10.68 -5.17
C GLU A 66 -2.79 -10.03 -6.07
N GLY A 67 -3.65 -9.16 -5.51
CA GLY A 67 -4.63 -8.41 -6.30
C GLY A 67 -4.01 -7.53 -7.39
N LEU A 68 -2.90 -6.83 -7.08
CA LEU A 68 -2.16 -6.05 -8.08
C LEU A 68 -1.53 -6.93 -9.16
N ARG A 69 -0.98 -8.10 -8.79
CA ARG A 69 -0.40 -9.05 -9.75
C ARG A 69 -1.45 -9.57 -10.72
N GLN A 70 -2.62 -9.94 -10.21
CA GLN A 70 -3.74 -10.40 -11.05
C GLN A 70 -4.28 -9.29 -11.94
N PHE A 71 -4.43 -8.08 -11.39
CA PHE A 71 -4.86 -6.91 -12.16
C PHE A 71 -3.91 -6.64 -13.33
N ILE A 72 -2.60 -6.62 -13.09
CA ILE A 72 -1.61 -6.36 -14.16
C ILE A 72 -1.68 -7.46 -15.23
N ARG A 73 -1.70 -8.75 -14.83
CA ARG A 73 -1.81 -9.87 -15.78
C ARG A 73 -3.03 -9.75 -16.69
N PHE A 74 -4.19 -9.39 -16.12
CA PHE A 74 -5.43 -9.25 -16.89
C PHE A 74 -5.35 -8.23 -18.04
N TYR A 75 -4.48 -7.22 -17.93
CA TYR A 75 -4.28 -6.21 -18.99
C TYR A 75 -3.04 -6.46 -19.85
N GLU A 76 -2.26 -7.50 -19.55
CA GLU A 76 -1.13 -7.96 -20.38
C GLU A 76 -1.53 -9.04 -21.39
N ASP A 77 -2.67 -9.72 -21.16
CA ASP A 77 -3.34 -10.64 -22.10
C ASP A 77 -4.28 -9.89 -23.07
#